data_AF-A0A317YKR3-F1
#
_entry.id   AF-A0A317YKR3-F1
#
_cell.length_a   1.000
_cell.length_b   1.000
_cell.length_c   1.000
_cell.angle_alpha   90.00
_cell.angle_beta   90.00
_cell.angle_gamma   90.00
#
_symmetry.space_group_name_H-M   'P 1'
#
loop_
_entity.id
_entity.type
_entity.pdbx_description
1 polymer ?
#
loop_
_entity_poly.entity_id
_entity_poly.type
_entity_poly.pdbx_seq_one_letter_code
_entity_poly.pdbx_strand_id
1 'polypeptide(L)' 'MIPKFRAWYTPFKGKKFGQEMKYGQAGRLITHAEMSPDKYILMQSTGLKDKNGVEILEGDIVLFSVSDG' A
#
# COMPACT_ATOMS: atom_id res chain seq x y z
N MET A 1 0.80 16.07 6.88
CA MET A 1 0.36 14.81 6.24
C MET A 1 -0.29 13.94 7.30
N ILE A 2 -1.48 13.38 7.05
CA ILE A 2 -2.12 12.44 7.97
C ILE A 2 -1.66 11.02 7.59
N PRO A 3 -1.11 10.21 8.52
CA PRO A 3 -0.67 8.86 8.21
C PRO A 3 -1.84 7.97 7.76
N LYS A 4 -1.72 7.37 6.58
CA LYS A 4 -2.66 6.38 6.04
C LYS A 4 -1.88 5.20 5.50
N PHE A 5 -2.44 4.01 5.67
CA PHE A 5 -1.82 2.76 5.25
C PHE A 5 -2.84 1.89 4.54
N ARG A 6 -2.34 1.09 3.62
CA ARG A 6 -2.96 -0.16 3.18
C ARG A 6 -1.95 -1.29 3.41
N ALA A 7 -2.42 -2.52 3.41
CA ALA A 7 -1.54 -3.68 3.56
C ALA A 7 -1.83 -4.71 2.47
N TRP A 8 -0.79 -5.27 1.86
CA TRP A 8 -0.91 -6.47 1.06
C TRP A 8 -0.74 -7.68 1.97
N TYR A 9 -1.82 -8.45 2.13
CA TYR A 9 -1.81 -9.68 2.90
C TYR A 9 -1.36 -10.84 2.02
N THR A 10 -0.27 -11.50 2.43
CA THR A 10 0.33 -12.65 1.78
C THR A 10 0.50 -13.78 2.78
N PRO A 11 -0.57 -14.55 3.08
CA PRO A 11 -0.51 -15.60 4.10
C PRO A 11 0.51 -16.69 3.81
N PHE A 12 0.79 -16.92 2.52
CA PHE A 12 1.70 -17.96 2.03
C PHE A 12 2.79 -17.33 1.17
N LYS A 13 4.03 -17.35 1.67
CA LYS A 13 5.17 -16.72 1.00
C LYS A 13 5.36 -17.30 -0.42
N GLY A 14 5.41 -16.41 -1.42
CA GLY A 14 5.63 -16.80 -2.82
C GLY A 14 4.46 -17.51 -3.51
N LYS A 15 3.28 -17.61 -2.87
CA LYS A 15 2.08 -18.20 -3.49
C LYS A 15 1.04 -17.12 -3.73
N LYS A 16 0.52 -17.02 -4.95
CA LYS A 16 -0.57 -16.07 -5.30
C LYS A 16 -1.91 -16.39 -4.63
N PHE A 17 -2.09 -17.62 -4.15
CA PHE A 17 -3.33 -18.06 -3.52
C PHE A 17 -3.55 -17.37 -2.17
N GLY A 18 -4.77 -16.85 -1.97
CA GLY A 18 -5.18 -16.22 -0.70
C GLY A 18 -4.56 -14.84 -0.44
N GLN A 19 -3.91 -14.23 -1.43
CA GLN A 19 -3.39 -12.86 -1.31
C GLN A 19 -4.51 -11.84 -1.49
N GLU A 20 -4.51 -10.77 -0.71
CA GLU A 20 -5.54 -9.71 -0.79
C GLU A 20 -5.05 -8.35 -0.29
N MET A 21 -5.63 -7.27 -0.81
CA MET A 21 -5.43 -5.92 -0.28
C MET A 21 -6.33 -5.69 0.92
N LYS A 22 -5.74 -5.26 2.04
CA LYS A 22 -6.43 -4.85 3.26
C LYS A 22 -6.38 -3.34 3.41
N TYR A 23 -7.55 -2.76 3.66
CA TYR A 23 -7.75 -1.35 3.95
C TYR A 23 -8.35 -1.21 5.36
N GLY A 24 -8.01 -0.14 6.05
CA GLY A 24 -8.57 0.11 7.38
C GLY A 24 -7.83 1.18 8.16
N GLN A 25 -8.17 1.28 9.43
CA GLN A 25 -7.50 2.17 10.37
C GLN A 25 -6.01 1.83 10.45
N ALA A 26 -5.17 2.87 10.38
CA ALA A 26 -3.71 2.75 10.41
C ALA A 26 -3.23 1.87 11.56
N GLY A 27 -3.70 2.14 12.79
CA GLY A 27 -3.30 1.38 13.98
C GLY A 27 -3.61 -0.11 13.85
N ARG A 28 -4.77 -0.48 13.30
CA ARG A 28 -5.13 -1.90 13.14
C ARG A 28 -4.22 -2.59 12.12
N LEU A 29 -3.93 -1.96 10.99
CA LEU A 29 -3.05 -2.54 9.96
C LEU A 29 -1.61 -2.70 10.49
N ILE A 30 -1.11 -1.69 11.20
CA ILE A 30 0.21 -1.72 11.84
C ILE A 30 0.29 -2.88 12.83
N THR A 31 -0.69 -3.01 13.72
CA THR A 31 -0.71 -4.09 14.71
C THR A 31 -0.74 -5.49 14.06
N HIS A 32 -1.44 -5.68 12.93
CA HIS A 32 -1.41 -6.97 12.21
C HIS A 32 -0.04 -7.23 11.57
N ALA A 33 0.59 -6.19 11.02
CA ALA A 33 1.93 -6.31 10.45
C ALA A 33 2.99 -6.56 11.53
N GLU A 34 2.88 -5.95 12.69
CA GLU A 34 3.78 -6.21 13.83
C GLU A 34 3.63 -7.65 14.35
N MET A 35 2.40 -8.16 14.46
CA MET A 35 2.14 -9.54 14.90
C MET A 35 2.49 -10.60 13.85
N SER A 36 2.56 -10.24 12.56
CA SER A 36 2.82 -11.17 11.46
C SER A 36 3.54 -10.48 10.31
N PRO A 37 4.80 -10.05 10.50
CA PRO A 37 5.52 -9.21 9.54
C PRO A 37 5.76 -9.91 8.20
N ASP A 38 5.92 -11.24 8.22
CA ASP A 38 6.10 -12.03 7.01
C ASP A 38 4.83 -12.16 6.14
N LYS A 39 3.66 -11.85 6.71
CA LYS A 39 2.35 -12.00 6.06
C LYS A 39 1.75 -10.68 5.60
N TYR A 40 2.25 -9.54 6.06
CA TYR A 40 1.68 -8.24 5.74
C TYR A 40 2.77 -7.30 5.24
N ILE A 41 2.61 -6.81 4.03
CA ILE A 41 3.45 -5.74 3.47
C ILE A 41 2.66 -4.44 3.60
N LEU A 42 3.08 -3.56 4.50
CA LEU A 42 2.51 -2.22 4.65
C LEU A 42 2.94 -1.32 3.49
N MET A 43 2.02 -0.48 3.04
CA MET A 43 2.27 0.56 2.05
C MET A 43 1.67 1.86 2.57
N GLN A 44 2.53 2.86 2.77
CA GLN A 44 2.12 4.16 3.30
C GLN A 44 1.66 5.12 2.19
N SER A 45 0.71 6.00 2.51
CA SER A 45 0.37 7.13 1.63
C SER A 45 1.53 8.13 1.53
N THR A 46 1.80 8.58 0.30
CA THR A 46 2.75 9.67 0.01
C THR A 46 2.16 11.05 0.29
N GLY A 47 0.84 11.16 0.48
CA GLY A 47 0.11 12.42 0.53
C GLY A 47 -0.08 13.11 -0.82
N LEU A 48 0.42 12.53 -1.92
CA LEU A 48 0.25 13.01 -3.28
C LEU A 48 -0.93 12.31 -3.97
N LYS A 49 -1.49 12.97 -4.98
CA LYS A 49 -2.55 12.41 -5.83
C LYS A 49 -2.09 12.38 -7.28
N ASP A 50 -2.52 11.37 -8.01
CA ASP A 50 -2.32 11.28 -9.45
C ASP A 50 -3.24 12.26 -10.22
N LYS A 51 -3.13 12.27 -11.55
CA LYS A 51 -3.95 13.11 -12.43
C LYS A 51 -5.46 12.85 -12.32
N ASN A 52 -5.86 11.68 -11.82
CA ASN A 52 -7.26 11.29 -11.64
C ASN A 52 -7.76 11.55 -10.20
N GLY A 53 -6.92 12.15 -9.34
CA GLY A 53 -7.24 12.43 -7.95
C GLY A 53 -7.12 11.23 -7.00
N VAL A 54 -6.57 10.11 -7.48
CA VAL A 54 -6.30 8.90 -6.68
C VAL A 54 -5.01 9.12 -5.88
N GLU A 55 -5.08 8.86 -4.58
CA GLU A 55 -3.92 8.96 -3.68
C GLU A 55 -2.86 7.92 -4.08
N ILE A 56 -1.60 8.34 -4.16
CA ILE A 56 -0.47 7.47 -4.50
C ILE A 56 0.12 6.93 -3.20
N LEU A 57 0.23 5.61 -3.10
CA LEU A 57 0.84 4.92 -1.98
C LEU A 57 2.14 4.25 -2.41
N GLU A 58 2.99 3.93 -1.43
CA GLU A 58 4.20 3.13 -1.67
C GLU A 58 3.87 1.84 -2.43
N GLY A 59 4.72 1.50 -3.40
CA GLY A 59 4.55 0.34 -4.26
C GLY A 59 3.56 0.51 -5.41
N ASP A 60 2.85 1.65 -5.53
CA ASP A 60 2.07 1.94 -6.73
C ASP A 60 2.95 2.16 -7.96
N ILE A 61 2.48 1.66 -9.09
CA ILE A 61 3.11 1.86 -10.40
C ILE A 61 2.40 3.03 -11.08
N VAL A 62 3.13 4.12 -11.32
CA VAL A 62 2.62 5.33 -11.97
C VAL A 62 3.31 5.55 -13.32
N LEU A 63 2.54 5.94 -14.32
CA LEU A 63 3.07 6.40 -15.60
C LEU A 63 3.25 7.93 -15.54
N PHE A 64 4.44 8.41 -15.91
CA PHE A 64 4.70 9.84 -16.05
C PHE A 64 4.81 10.21 -17.54
N SER A 65 4.28 11.37 -17.90
CA SER A 65 4.50 12.00 -19.20
C SER A 65 5.50 13.13 -19.00
N VAL A 66 6.63 13.07 -19.72
CA VAL A 66 7.57 14.19 -19.79
C VAL A 66 7.25 14.99 -21.03
N SER A 67 7.02 16.28 -20.87
CA SER A 67 7.03 17.25 -21.95
C SER A 67 8.24 18.14 -21.70
N ASP A 68 9.33 17.87 -22.41
CA ASP A 68 10.46 18.78 -22.47
C ASP A 68 10.03 19.97 -23.34
N GLY A 69 10.07 21.17 -22.76
CA GLY A 69 9.67 22.42 -23.42
C GLY A 69 10.63 22.86 -24.52
#